data_AF-A0A357ASC6-F1
#
_entry.id   AF-A0A357ASC6-F1
#
_cell.length_a   1.000
_cell.length_b   1.000
_cell.length_c   1.000
_cell.angle_alpha   90.00
_cell.angle_beta   90.00
_cell.angle_gamma   90.00
#
_symmetry.space_group_name_H-M   'P 1'
#
loop_
_entity.id
_entity.type
_entity.pdbx_description
1 polymer ?
#
loop_
_entity_poly.entity_id
_entity_poly.type
_entity_poly.pdbx_seq_one_letter_code
_entity_poly.pdbx_strand_id
1 'polypeptide(L)'
;TFYKSADKLPDFTDYSMKGRTYRYLEDKENVLYPFGYGLTYSEVEIKKAVKKEAGEKIEIEVSLKNKGKEEAVETLQLYAEPKNKNKGENPHLIAFKKVKLKAGEEIKVKLPLEEKSFSFIIDENGEKVVGEMEIYAGLNSGDLVKV
;
A
#
# COMPACT_ATOMS: atom_id res chain seq x y z
N THR A 1 7.32 -9.06 4.89
CA THR A 1 7.19 -9.92 3.70
C THR A 1 7.83 -11.24 4.03
N PHE A 2 7.14 -12.34 3.76
CA PHE A 2 7.71 -13.68 3.87
C PHE A 2 8.03 -14.21 2.48
N TYR A 3 9.20 -14.83 2.34
CA TYR A 3 9.73 -15.32 1.08
C TYR A 3 9.52 -16.83 0.94
N LYS A 4 9.39 -17.33 -0.29
CA LYS A 4 9.27 -18.77 -0.58
C LYS A 4 10.60 -19.50 -0.38
N SER A 5 11.71 -18.88 -0.78
CA SER A 5 13.06 -19.38 -0.53
C SER A 5 14.01 -18.25 -0.11
N ALA A 6 14.97 -18.61 0.74
CA ALA A 6 16.09 -17.75 1.13
C ALA A 6 17.17 -17.64 0.05
N ASP A 7 17.24 -18.59 -0.90
CA ASP A 7 18.30 -18.64 -1.94
C ASP A 7 18.27 -17.45 -2.89
N LYS A 8 17.11 -16.80 -2.99
CA LYS A 8 16.86 -15.64 -3.85
C LYS A 8 17.05 -14.32 -3.11
N LEU A 9 17.46 -14.35 -1.84
CA LEU A 9 17.80 -13.15 -1.10
C LEU A 9 19.21 -12.68 -1.46
N PRO A 10 19.47 -11.36 -1.47
CA PRO A 10 20.83 -10.84 -1.63
C PRO A 10 21.77 -11.39 -0.57
N ASP A 11 23.05 -11.47 -0.92
CA ASP A 11 24.11 -11.91 -0.01
C ASP A 11 24.06 -11.14 1.32
N PHE A 12 24.41 -11.79 2.42
CA PHE A 12 24.46 -11.15 3.74
C PHE A 12 25.42 -9.96 3.77
N THR A 13 26.50 -10.03 2.98
CA THR A 13 27.54 -9.00 2.88
C THR A 13 27.18 -7.84 1.93
N ASP A 14 26.13 -7.99 1.11
CA ASP A 14 25.61 -6.89 0.31
C ASP A 14 24.85 -5.93 1.23
N TYR A 15 25.22 -4.66 1.30
CA TYR A 15 24.50 -3.66 2.11
C TYR A 15 23.54 -2.79 1.28
N SER A 16 23.40 -3.09 -0.02
CA SER A 16 22.41 -2.43 -0.86
C SER A 16 20.99 -2.80 -0.41
N MET A 17 20.05 -1.91 -0.71
CA MET A 17 18.62 -2.15 -0.49
C MET A 17 17.99 -2.95 -1.65
N LYS A 18 18.72 -3.20 -2.74
CA LYS A 18 18.19 -3.85 -3.93
C LYS A 18 17.76 -5.28 -3.61
N GLY A 19 16.54 -5.66 -4.00
CA GLY A 19 15.99 -6.98 -3.72
C GLY A 19 15.62 -7.20 -2.25
N ARG A 20 15.68 -6.17 -1.39
CA ARG A 20 15.34 -6.26 0.03
C ARG A 20 14.04 -5.55 0.36
N THR A 21 13.36 -6.03 1.41
CA THR A 21 12.07 -5.50 1.89
C THR A 21 10.95 -5.58 0.83
N TYR A 22 9.74 -5.14 1.14
CA TYR A 22 8.67 -5.07 0.13
C TYR A 22 8.89 -3.93 -0.89
N ARG A 23 9.61 -2.87 -0.50
CA ARG A 23 9.78 -1.66 -1.29
C ARG A 23 10.75 -1.84 -2.47
N TYR A 24 11.75 -2.69 -2.34
CA TYR A 24 12.81 -2.87 -3.36
C TYR A 24 12.89 -4.30 -3.89
N LEU A 25 11.86 -5.11 -3.63
CA LEU A 25 11.82 -6.47 -4.15
C LEU A 25 11.47 -6.48 -5.65
N GLU A 26 12.38 -7.01 -6.45
CA GLU A 26 12.16 -7.18 -7.90
C GLU A 26 11.45 -8.51 -8.21
N ASP A 27 11.80 -9.59 -7.50
CA ASP A 27 11.20 -10.92 -7.68
C ASP A 27 9.90 -11.06 -6.87
N LYS A 28 8.77 -10.71 -7.51
CA LYS A 28 7.43 -10.89 -6.95
C LYS A 28 7.04 -12.36 -6.79
N GLU A 29 7.63 -13.28 -7.56
CA GLU A 29 7.30 -14.70 -7.50
C GLU A 29 7.84 -15.36 -6.24
N ASN A 30 8.92 -14.81 -5.67
CA ASN A 30 9.48 -15.28 -4.39
C ASN A 30 8.69 -14.80 -3.17
N VAL A 31 7.64 -13.98 -3.32
CA VAL A 31 6.80 -13.57 -2.19
C VAL A 31 5.79 -14.66 -1.87
N LEU A 32 5.85 -15.17 -0.63
CA LEU A 32 4.83 -16.08 -0.09
C LEU A 32 3.70 -15.30 0.59
N TYR A 33 4.07 -14.36 1.47
CA TYR A 33 3.11 -13.45 2.11
C TYR A 33 3.59 -12.01 1.93
N PRO A 34 2.81 -11.14 1.24
CA PRO A 34 3.17 -9.76 1.01
C PRO A 34 3.17 -8.97 2.32
N PHE A 35 3.70 -7.74 2.27
CA PHE A 35 3.65 -6.85 3.42
C PHE A 35 2.19 -6.46 3.70
N GLY A 36 1.84 -6.32 4.98
CA GLY A 36 0.47 -6.02 5.40
C GLY A 36 -0.52 -7.16 5.20
N TYR A 37 -0.07 -8.36 4.81
CA TYR A 37 -0.95 -9.53 4.67
C TYR A 37 -1.46 -10.01 6.04
N GLY A 38 -2.77 -10.23 6.11
CA GLY A 38 -3.45 -10.79 7.27
C GLY A 38 -4.77 -11.41 6.81
N LEU A 39 -5.14 -12.53 7.44
CA LEU A 39 -6.42 -13.18 7.22
C LEU A 39 -7.42 -12.72 8.27
N THR A 40 -8.68 -12.56 7.85
CA THR A 40 -9.81 -12.42 8.75
C THR A 40 -10.77 -13.59 8.55
N TYR A 41 -11.66 -13.82 9.52
CA TYR A 41 -12.68 -14.87 9.43
C TYR A 41 -13.87 -14.47 8.53
N SER A 42 -13.79 -13.31 7.88
CA SER A 42 -14.77 -12.85 6.91
C SER A 42 -14.09 -12.46 5.59
N GLU A 43 -14.88 -12.21 4.56
CA GLU A 43 -14.38 -11.78 3.26
C GLU A 43 -14.67 -10.29 3.08
N VAL A 44 -13.64 -9.44 3.11
CA VAL A 44 -13.78 -8.00 2.90
C VAL A 44 -13.12 -7.63 1.58
N GLU A 45 -13.85 -6.86 0.75
CA GLU A 45 -13.34 -6.38 -0.53
C GLU A 45 -13.38 -4.86 -0.63
N ILE A 46 -12.45 -4.31 -1.42
CA ILE A 46 -12.51 -2.91 -1.88
C ILE A 46 -13.42 -2.85 -3.11
N LYS A 47 -14.54 -2.11 -3.01
CA LYS A 47 -15.45 -1.87 -4.14
C LYS A 47 -14.96 -0.77 -5.06
N LYS A 48 -14.42 0.28 -4.47
CA LYS A 48 -14.05 1.51 -5.15
C LYS A 48 -13.07 2.28 -4.29
N ALA A 49 -12.07 2.88 -4.92
CA ALA A 49 -11.26 3.92 -4.32
C ALA A 49 -11.32 5.14 -5.23
N VAL A 50 -11.43 6.34 -4.66
CA VAL A 50 -11.42 7.59 -5.40
C VAL A 50 -10.62 8.66 -4.66
N LYS A 51 -9.87 9.45 -5.42
CA LYS A 51 -9.25 10.67 -4.94
C LYS A 51 -10.29 11.78 -4.87
N LYS A 52 -10.38 12.45 -3.72
CA LYS A 52 -11.16 13.66 -3.50
C LYS A 52 -10.22 14.80 -3.15
N GLU A 53 -10.35 15.91 -3.86
CA GLU A 53 -9.56 17.11 -3.63
C GLU A 53 -10.49 18.21 -3.11
N ALA A 54 -10.09 18.83 -1.99
CA ALA A 54 -10.81 19.94 -1.38
C ALA A 54 -9.80 21.04 -1.04
N GLY A 55 -9.55 21.94 -2.00
CA GLY A 55 -8.48 22.93 -1.89
C GLY A 55 -7.11 22.24 -1.84
N GLU A 56 -6.32 22.53 -0.81
CA GLU A 56 -4.98 21.96 -0.61
C GLU A 56 -5.01 20.57 0.04
N LYS A 57 -6.18 20.07 0.47
CA LYS A 57 -6.31 18.77 1.12
C LYS A 57 -6.68 17.69 0.12
N ILE A 58 -5.87 16.64 0.06
CA ILE A 58 -6.16 15.42 -0.69
C ILE A 58 -6.69 14.37 0.28
N GLU A 59 -7.86 13.81 -0.01
CA GLU A 59 -8.49 12.74 0.75
C GLU A 59 -8.76 11.56 -0.18
N ILE A 60 -8.44 10.34 0.26
CA ILE A 60 -8.82 9.12 -0.46
C ILE A 60 -10.06 8.55 0.21
N GLU A 61 -11.13 8.40 -0.56
CA GLU A 61 -12.35 7.71 -0.12
C GLU A 61 -12.36 6.30 -0.71
N VAL A 62 -12.42 5.30 0.17
CA VAL A 62 -12.46 3.89 -0.19
C VAL A 62 -13.76 3.28 0.29
N SER A 63 -14.52 2.68 -0.63
CA SER A 63 -15.68 1.85 -0.33
C SER A 63 -15.22 0.42 -0.04
N LEU A 64 -15.53 -0.07 1.15
CA LEU A 64 -15.26 -1.44 1.59
C LEU A 64 -16.56 -2.17 1.84
N LYS A 65 -16.61 -3.44 1.46
CA LYS A 65 -17.76 -4.31 1.71
C LYS A 65 -17.34 -5.61 2.36
N ASN A 66 -17.98 -5.94 3.48
CA ASN A 66 -17.87 -7.27 4.07
C ASN A 66 -18.89 -8.21 3.40
N LYS A 67 -18.41 -9.14 2.59
CA LYS A 67 -19.19 -10.18 1.91
C LYS A 67 -19.37 -11.46 2.73
N GLY A 68 -18.63 -11.61 3.83
CA GLY A 68 -18.75 -12.80 4.67
C GLY A 68 -19.92 -12.72 5.66
N LYS A 69 -20.01 -13.74 6.51
CA LYS A 69 -21.13 -13.98 7.42
C LYS A 69 -20.90 -13.44 8.84
N GLU A 70 -19.67 -13.07 9.14
CA GLU A 70 -19.24 -12.64 10.47
C GLU A 70 -18.74 -11.19 10.43
N GLU A 71 -18.66 -10.58 11.61
CA GLU A 71 -18.01 -9.28 11.78
C GLU A 71 -16.50 -9.40 11.54
N ALA A 72 -15.91 -8.41 10.86
CA ALA A 72 -14.48 -8.36 10.59
C ALA A 72 -13.87 -7.01 10.95
N VAL A 73 -12.60 -7.06 11.36
CA VAL A 73 -11.74 -5.89 11.50
C VAL A 73 -10.63 -6.03 10.48
N GLU A 74 -10.60 -5.12 9.51
CA GLU A 74 -9.61 -5.07 8.45
C GLU A 74 -8.69 -3.86 8.59
N THR A 75 -7.52 -3.95 7.95
CA THR A 75 -6.58 -2.82 7.88
C THR A 75 -6.48 -2.31 6.45
N LEU A 76 -7.23 -1.25 6.15
CA LEU A 76 -7.12 -0.53 4.89
C LEU A 76 -5.79 0.20 4.81
N GLN A 77 -5.06 0.01 3.72
CA GLN A 77 -3.72 0.54 3.49
C GLN A 77 -3.71 1.35 2.20
N LEU A 78 -3.06 2.51 2.23
CA LEU A 78 -2.80 3.34 1.05
C LEU A 78 -1.32 3.34 0.74
N TYR A 79 -1.00 3.20 -0.54
CA TYR A 79 0.36 3.18 -1.06
C TYR A 79 0.53 4.27 -2.12
N ALA A 80 1.72 4.87 -2.18
CA ALA A 80 2.12 5.81 -3.22
C ALA A 80 3.29 5.26 -4.04
N GLU A 81 3.31 5.62 -5.31
CA GLU A 81 4.39 5.33 -6.24
C GLU A 81 4.72 6.57 -7.07
N PRO A 82 5.96 7.09 -7.02
CA PRO A 82 6.35 8.22 -7.86
C PRO A 82 6.31 7.83 -9.34
N LYS A 83 5.77 8.70 -10.22
CA LYS A 83 5.79 8.45 -11.67
C LYS A 83 7.21 8.39 -12.23
N ASN A 84 8.12 9.20 -11.70
CA ASN A 84 9.54 9.27 -12.09
C ASN A 84 10.44 8.43 -11.17
N LYS A 85 9.99 7.24 -10.78
CA LYS A 85 10.76 6.38 -9.85
C LYS A 85 12.04 5.82 -10.47
N ASN A 86 13.02 5.56 -9.62
CA ASN A 86 14.12 4.66 -9.96
C ASN A 86 13.57 3.26 -10.30
N LYS A 87 14.22 2.56 -11.24
CA LYS A 87 13.88 1.16 -11.56
C LYS A 87 13.95 0.30 -10.28
N GLY A 88 12.88 -0.44 -9.99
CA GLY A 88 12.83 -1.40 -8.88
C GLY A 88 12.14 -0.92 -7.60
N GLU A 89 11.71 0.35 -7.51
CA GLU A 89 10.90 0.81 -6.38
C GLU A 89 9.43 0.41 -6.55
N ASN A 90 8.88 -0.30 -5.57
CA ASN A 90 7.46 -0.66 -5.48
C ASN A 90 6.68 0.43 -4.72
N PRO A 91 5.33 0.45 -4.82
CA PRO A 91 4.50 1.35 -4.03
C PRO A 91 4.81 1.24 -2.53
N HIS A 92 4.98 2.37 -1.85
CA HIS A 92 5.30 2.43 -0.42
C HIS A 92 4.09 2.90 0.38
N LEU A 93 3.95 2.40 1.61
CA LEU A 93 2.82 2.73 2.48
C LEU A 93 2.86 4.22 2.89
N ILE A 94 1.77 4.94 2.66
CA ILE A 94 1.61 6.36 3.05
C ILE A 94 0.58 6.57 4.17
N ALA A 95 -0.43 5.71 4.27
CA ALA A 95 -1.45 5.79 5.30
C ALA A 95 -2.10 4.43 5.52
N PHE A 96 -2.66 4.21 6.71
CA PHE A 96 -3.48 3.04 6.99
C PHE A 96 -4.55 3.36 8.02
N LYS A 97 -5.64 2.59 8.01
CA LYS A 97 -6.73 2.71 8.98
C LYS A 97 -7.35 1.36 9.26
N LYS A 98 -7.48 1.02 10.54
CA LYS A 98 -8.29 -0.12 10.97
C LYS A 98 -9.77 0.22 10.85
N VAL A 99 -10.52 -0.70 10.28
CA VAL A 99 -11.93 -0.53 9.94
C VAL A 99 -12.68 -1.75 10.42
N LYS A 100 -13.86 -1.52 11.00
CA LYS A 100 -14.71 -2.58 11.54
C LYS A 100 -15.98 -2.62 10.69
N LEU A 101 -16.34 -3.80 10.19
CA LEU A 101 -17.50 -4.02 9.33
C LEU A 101 -18.30 -5.22 9.83
N LYS A 102 -19.62 -5.04 10.00
CA LYS A 102 -20.55 -6.14 10.23
C LYS A 102 -20.72 -6.97 8.95
N ALA A 103 -21.26 -8.18 9.09
CA ALA A 103 -21.60 -9.03 7.95
C ALA A 103 -22.54 -8.29 6.97
N GLY A 104 -22.20 -8.31 5.69
CA GLY A 104 -22.96 -7.65 4.62
C GLY A 104 -22.83 -6.12 4.56
N GLU A 105 -22.14 -5.49 5.53
CA GLU A 105 -22.03 -4.04 5.63
C GLU A 105 -21.11 -3.48 4.53
N GLU A 106 -21.51 -2.34 3.96
CA GLU A 106 -20.69 -1.53 3.07
C GLU A 106 -20.47 -0.15 3.70
N ILE A 107 -19.21 0.22 3.89
CA ILE A 107 -18.82 1.50 4.49
C ILE A 107 -17.92 2.29 3.54
N LYS A 108 -17.94 3.61 3.69
CA LYS A 108 -16.99 4.51 3.04
C LYS A 108 -15.99 5.02 4.07
N VAL A 109 -14.72 4.81 3.80
CA VAL A 109 -13.63 5.19 4.68
C VAL A 109 -12.82 6.28 4.03
N LYS A 110 -12.69 7.39 4.74
CA LYS A 110 -11.90 8.54 4.33
C LYS A 110 -10.55 8.52 5.03
N LEU A 111 -9.49 8.65 4.25
CA LEU A 111 -8.11 8.80 4.73
C LEU A 111 -7.55 10.11 4.18
N PRO A 112 -7.29 11.12 5.03
CA PRO A 112 -6.59 12.31 4.61
C PRO A 112 -5.13 11.97 4.31
N LEU A 113 -4.58 12.52 3.23
CA LEU A 113 -3.15 12.43 2.94
C LEU A 113 -2.45 13.65 3.51
N GLU A 114 -1.51 13.41 4.42
CA GLU A 114 -0.65 14.47 4.95
C GLU A 114 0.36 14.91 3.89
N GLU A 115 0.84 16.15 3.94
CA GLU A 115 1.85 16.69 3.03
C GLU A 115 3.13 15.82 2.99
N LYS A 116 3.50 15.27 4.14
CA LYS A 116 4.62 14.30 4.28
C LYS A 116 4.44 13.05 3.43
N SER A 117 3.22 12.70 3.07
CA SER A 117 2.88 11.57 2.19
C SER A 117 3.39 11.78 0.76
N PHE A 118 3.73 13.03 0.39
CA PHE A 118 4.20 13.42 -0.93
C PHE A 118 5.69 13.78 -0.97
N SER A 119 6.38 13.82 0.17
CA SER A 119 7.76 14.31 0.29
C SER A 119 8.83 13.22 0.07
N PHE A 120 8.59 12.27 -0.83
CA PHE A 120 9.43 11.06 -0.98
C PHE A 120 10.32 11.02 -2.22
N ILE A 121 10.19 11.98 -3.13
CA ILE A 121 11.13 12.09 -4.25
C ILE A 121 12.34 12.82 -3.72
N ILE A 122 13.49 12.18 -3.73
CA ILE A 122 14.77 12.81 -3.46
C ILE A 122 15.37 13.11 -4.83
N ASP A 123 15.60 14.38 -5.15
CA ASP A 123 16.28 14.75 -6.40
C ASP A 123 17.76 14.36 -6.37
N GLU A 124 18.48 14.62 -7.47
CA GLU A 124 19.92 14.33 -7.57
C GLU A 124 20.77 15.10 -6.52
N ASN A 125 20.21 16.14 -5.90
CA ASN A 125 20.85 16.97 -4.89
C ASN A 125 20.51 16.55 -3.46
N GLY A 126 19.67 15.53 -3.27
CA GLY A 126 19.24 15.10 -1.93
C GLY A 126 18.01 15.84 -1.39
N GLU A 127 17.36 16.68 -2.19
CA GLU A 127 16.22 17.48 -1.77
C GLU A 127 14.88 16.75 -1.96
N LYS A 128 13.96 16.94 -1.01
CA LYS A 128 12.61 16.38 -1.08
C LYS A 128 11.77 17.19 -2.06
N VAL A 129 11.46 16.60 -3.21
CA VAL A 129 10.60 17.18 -4.23
C VAL A 129 9.20 16.59 -4.13
N VAL A 130 8.19 17.44 -4.26
CA VAL A 130 6.80 17.02 -4.48
C VAL A 130 6.65 16.75 -5.97
N GLY A 131 6.54 15.49 -6.36
CA GLY A 131 6.26 15.12 -7.75
C GLY A 131 4.96 14.34 -7.90
N GLU A 132 4.58 14.08 -9.14
CA GLU A 132 3.38 13.29 -9.44
C GLU A 132 3.53 11.87 -8.92
N MET A 133 2.55 11.44 -8.12
CA MET A 133 2.47 10.11 -7.55
C MET A 133 1.19 9.41 -7.99
N GLU A 134 1.30 8.11 -8.25
CA GLU A 134 0.17 7.22 -8.38
C GLU A 134 -0.19 6.64 -7.00
N ILE A 135 -1.48 6.63 -6.69
CA ILE A 135 -1.98 6.18 -5.38
C ILE A 135 -2.74 4.88 -5.56
N TYR A 136 -2.55 3.99 -4.61
CA TYR A 136 -3.16 2.68 -4.57
C TYR A 136 -3.80 2.44 -3.21
N ALA A 137 -4.93 1.73 -3.20
CA ALA A 137 -5.59 1.25 -2.00
C ALA A 137 -5.57 -0.29 -1.98
N GLY A 138 -5.27 -0.88 -0.84
CA GLY A 138 -5.26 -2.34 -0.69
C GLY A 138 -5.47 -2.77 0.75
N LEU A 139 -5.71 -4.08 0.92
CA LEU A 139 -5.67 -4.72 2.24
C LEU A 139 -4.29 -5.32 2.54
N ASN A 140 -3.41 -5.39 1.54
CA ASN A 140 -2.01 -5.76 1.66
C ASN A 140 -1.23 -5.21 0.45
N SER A 141 0.10 -5.29 0.46
CA SER A 141 0.95 -4.74 -0.61
C SER A 141 0.94 -5.56 -1.91
N GLY A 142 0.33 -6.74 -1.93
CA GLY A 142 0.26 -7.65 -3.07
C GLY A 142 -1.03 -7.52 -3.88
N ASP A 143 -2.10 -7.00 -3.27
CA ASP A 143 -3.41 -6.78 -3.89
C ASP A 143 -3.82 -5.31 -3.75
N LEU A 144 -3.52 -4.55 -4.79
CA LEU A 144 -3.63 -3.09 -4.84
C LEU A 144 -4.58 -2.66 -5.96
N VAL A 145 -5.53 -1.80 -5.62
CA VAL A 145 -6.46 -1.14 -6.54
C VAL A 145 -6.00 0.29 -6.75
N LYS A 146 -5.84 0.71 -8.01
CA LYS A 146 -5.50 2.09 -8.36
C LYS A 146 -6.66 3.02 -8.04
N VAL A 147 -6.34 4.18 -7.44
CA VAL A 147 -7.29 5.22 -7.01
C VAL A 147 -7.62 6.19 -8.15
#